data_AF-A0A1D2VCK9-F1
#
_entry.id   AF-A0A1D2VCK9-F1
#
_cell.length_a   1.000
_cell.length_b   1.000
_cell.length_c   1.000
_cell.angle_alpha   90.00
_cell.angle_beta   90.00
_cell.angle_gamma   90.00
#
_symmetry.space_group_name_H-M   'P 1'
#
loop_
_entity.id
_entity.type
_entity.pdbx_description
1 polymer ?
#
loop_
_entity_poly.entity_id
_entity_poly.type
_entity_poly.pdbx_seq_one_letter_code
_entity_poly.pdbx_strand_id
1 'polypeptide(L)'
;KCCPICGKYLQRDLTRHLRIHQEIGRFKCIFPKESCSHKTGYFNRPYDFKKHLLHCHFQFFDYNATKLIKLSEKEEQIGVCLSCGLRCKAGYWLNKHVLCADCPEKCPIL
;
A
#
# COMPACT_ATOMS: atom_id res chain seq x y z
N LYS A 1 24.83 -7.39 -12.34
CA LYS A 1 25.37 -6.01 -12.34
C LYS A 1 25.61 -5.57 -10.90
N CYS A 2 26.73 -4.88 -10.62
CA CYS A 2 27.03 -4.39 -9.26
C CYS A 2 26.32 -3.07 -8.97
N CYS A 3 25.93 -2.85 -7.71
CA CYS A 3 25.46 -1.56 -7.24
C CYS A 3 26.64 -0.59 -7.06
N PRO A 4 26.61 0.61 -7.65
CA PRO A 4 27.66 1.62 -7.48
C PRO A 4 27.70 2.24 -6.08
N ILE A 5 26.64 2.09 -5.28
CA ILE A 5 26.53 2.72 -3.95
C ILE A 5 27.01 1.76 -2.85
N CYS A 6 26.62 0.49 -2.89
CA CYS A 6 26.97 -0.49 -1.86
C CYS A 6 27.82 -1.67 -2.35
N GLY A 7 28.26 -1.65 -3.62
CA GLY A 7 29.10 -2.70 -4.22
C GLY A 7 28.39 -4.05 -4.44
N LYS A 8 27.15 -4.21 -3.98
CA LYS A 8 26.45 -5.50 -3.99
C LYS A 8 26.19 -5.99 -5.41
N TYR A 9 26.59 -7.23 -5.72
CA TYR A 9 26.27 -7.87 -6.99
C TYR A 9 24.80 -8.29 -7.02
N LEU A 10 24.07 -7.82 -8.04
CA LEU A 10 22.67 -8.16 -8.27
C LEU A 10 22.53 -8.93 -9.57
N GLN A 11 21.98 -10.14 -9.45
CA GLN A 11 21.69 -11.00 -10.60
C GLN A 11 20.64 -10.38 -11.52
N ARG A 12 19.68 -9.61 -10.98
CA ARG A 12 18.59 -8.95 -11.72
C ARG A 12 18.25 -7.58 -11.11
N ASP A 13 17.63 -6.71 -11.91
CA ASP A 13 16.92 -5.50 -11.45
C ASP A 13 17.74 -4.48 -10.65
N LEU A 14 18.94 -4.11 -11.14
CA LEU A 14 19.77 -3.08 -10.52
C LEU A 14 19.00 -1.75 -10.32
N THR A 15 18.20 -1.31 -11.30
CA THR A 15 17.38 -0.09 -11.19
C THR A 15 16.37 -0.14 -10.04
N ARG A 16 15.86 -1.34 -9.70
CA ARG A 16 14.98 -1.52 -8.53
C ARG A 16 15.77 -1.44 -7.25
N HIS A 17 16.95 -2.03 -7.22
CA HIS A 17 17.83 -1.99 -6.06
C HIS A 17 18.28 -0.57 -5.74
N LEU A 18 18.67 0.24 -6.74
CA LEU A 18 19.09 1.62 -6.52
C LEU A 18 18.07 2.48 -5.74
N ARG A 19 16.78 2.12 -5.79
CA ARG A 19 15.72 2.80 -5.04
C ARG A 19 15.81 2.62 -3.53
N ILE A 20 16.50 1.60 -3.01
CA ILE A 20 16.70 1.46 -1.56
C ILE A 20 17.63 2.55 -1.00
N HIS A 21 18.45 3.14 -1.87
CA HIS A 21 19.38 4.21 -1.51
C HIS A 21 18.75 5.60 -1.62
N GLN A 22 17.47 5.69 -2.03
CA GLN A 22 16.73 6.94 -1.98
C GLN A 22 16.15 7.11 -0.57
N GLU A 23 16.51 8.22 0.07
CA GLU A 23 16.13 8.50 1.47
C GLU A 23 14.64 8.84 1.63
N ILE A 24 13.99 9.34 0.57
CA ILE A 24 12.57 9.72 0.59
C ILE A 24 11.73 8.67 -0.14
N GLY A 25 10.85 8.01 0.60
CA GLY A 25 9.85 7.10 0.02
C GLY A 25 8.89 7.83 -0.90
N ARG A 26 8.79 7.40 -2.16
CA ARG A 26 7.92 8.01 -3.18
C ARG A 26 6.43 7.97 -2.84
N PHE A 27 6.02 7.03 -1.99
CA PHE A 27 4.63 6.88 -1.60
C PHE A 27 4.51 7.17 -0.11
N LYS A 28 3.69 8.15 0.24
CA LYS A 28 3.33 8.47 1.62
C LYS A 28 1.96 7.88 1.92
N CYS A 29 1.79 7.28 3.10
CA CYS A 29 0.47 6.93 3.60
C CYS A 29 -0.40 8.19 3.64
N ILE A 30 -1.56 8.10 3.01
CA ILE A 30 -2.54 9.18 2.90
C ILE A 30 -3.30 9.42 4.22
N PHE A 31 -3.33 8.41 5.08
CA PHE A 31 -3.98 8.51 6.38
C PHE A 31 -3.08 9.25 7.38
N PRO A 32 -3.65 10.07 8.29
CA PRO A 32 -2.92 10.75 9.34
C PRO A 32 -2.09 9.78 10.20
N LYS A 33 -1.00 10.27 10.77
CA LYS A 33 -0.04 9.46 11.52
C LYS A 33 -0.67 8.78 12.74
N GLU A 34 -1.65 9.44 13.34
CA GLU A 34 -2.44 8.97 14.49
C GLU A 34 -3.25 7.71 14.13
N SER A 35 -3.68 7.60 12.88
CA SER A 35 -4.45 6.47 12.35
C SER A 35 -3.59 5.44 11.62
N CYS A 36 -2.27 5.66 11.53
CA CYS A 36 -1.33 4.82 10.77
C CYS A 36 -0.23 4.23 11.67
N SER A 37 -0.26 2.90 11.82
CA SER A 37 0.72 2.17 12.63
C SER A 37 2.11 2.04 11.98
N HIS A 38 2.28 2.40 10.70
CA HIS A 38 3.57 2.30 10.02
C HIS A 38 4.54 3.38 10.50
N LYS A 39 5.73 3.00 10.98
CA LYS A 39 6.70 3.89 11.67
C LYS A 39 6.94 5.21 10.94
N THR A 40 7.28 5.16 9.65
CA THR A 40 7.59 6.35 8.86
C THR A 40 6.41 6.84 8.01
N GLY A 41 5.44 5.96 7.72
CA GLY A 41 4.41 6.23 6.71
C GLY A 41 4.93 6.34 5.26
N TYR A 42 6.22 6.14 5.00
CA TYR A 42 6.81 6.26 3.66
C TYR A 42 7.18 4.88 3.08
N PHE A 43 6.97 4.72 1.78
CA PHE A 43 7.23 3.49 1.04
C PHE A 43 7.94 3.77 -0.27
N ASN A 44 8.87 2.88 -0.64
CA ASN A 44 9.64 2.96 -1.88
C ASN A 44 9.04 2.14 -3.03
N ARG A 45 8.13 1.20 -2.73
CA ARG A 45 7.51 0.32 -3.72
C ARG A 45 5.99 0.48 -3.69
N PRO A 46 5.34 0.62 -4.87
CA PRO A 46 3.89 0.75 -4.94
C PRO A 46 3.17 -0.49 -4.40
N TYR A 47 3.77 -1.68 -4.57
CA TYR A 47 3.24 -2.92 -4.01
C TYR A 47 3.16 -2.87 -2.48
N ASP A 48 4.25 -2.53 -1.81
CA ASP A 48 4.32 -2.48 -0.35
C ASP A 48 3.38 -1.40 0.21
N PHE A 49 3.29 -0.27 -0.50
CA PHE A 49 2.34 0.80 -0.19
C PHE A 49 0.88 0.33 -0.25
N LYS A 50 0.45 -0.28 -1.37
CA LYS A 50 -0.93 -0.80 -1.51
C LYS A 50 -1.22 -1.90 -0.47
N LYS A 51 -0.27 -2.80 -0.24
CA LYS A 51 -0.40 -3.85 0.78
C LYS A 51 -0.58 -3.26 2.18
N HIS A 52 0.20 -2.23 2.51
CA HIS A 52 0.06 -1.51 3.78
C HIS A 52 -1.34 -0.91 3.94
N LEU A 53 -1.87 -0.25 2.90
CA LEU A 53 -3.22 0.32 2.97
C LEU A 53 -4.28 -0.74 3.29
N LEU A 54 -4.21 -1.89 2.62
CA LEU A 54 -5.13 -3.00 2.89
C LEU A 54 -4.94 -3.64 4.26
N HIS A 55 -3.73 -3.64 4.80
CA HIS A 55 -3.44 -4.27 6.10
C HIS A 55 -3.75 -3.36 7.28
N CYS A 56 -3.63 -2.04 7.12
CA CYS A 56 -3.75 -1.09 8.24
C CYS A 56 -5.05 -0.28 8.21
N HIS A 57 -5.66 -0.07 7.05
CA HIS A 57 -6.77 0.88 6.89
C HIS A 57 -8.04 0.25 6.29
N PHE A 58 -7.98 -1.05 5.97
CA PHE A 58 -9.09 -1.83 5.48
C PHE A 58 -9.27 -3.07 6.35
N GLN A 59 -10.50 -3.31 6.80
CA GLN A 59 -10.84 -4.49 7.58
C GLN A 59 -11.55 -5.49 6.68
N PHE A 60 -10.87 -6.58 6.35
CA PHE A 60 -11.47 -7.70 5.65
C PHE A 60 -12.51 -8.41 6.54
N PHE A 61 -13.58 -8.90 5.93
CA PHE A 61 -14.55 -9.73 6.65
C PHE A 61 -14.05 -11.16 6.87
N ASP A 62 -13.34 -11.71 5.90
CA ASP A 62 -12.66 -12.98 6.07
C ASP A 62 -11.28 -12.75 6.70
N TYR A 63 -11.06 -13.32 7.88
CA TYR A 63 -9.78 -13.30 8.55
C TYR A 63 -8.66 -13.91 7.69
N ASN A 64 -8.96 -14.90 6.84
CA ASN A 64 -7.98 -15.54 5.97
C ASN A 64 -7.51 -14.62 4.83
N ALA A 65 -8.28 -13.59 4.46
CA ALA A 65 -7.86 -12.58 3.49
C ALA A 65 -6.56 -11.87 3.92
N THR A 66 -6.31 -11.74 5.23
CA THR A 66 -5.08 -11.16 5.77
C THR A 66 -3.84 -12.01 5.43
N LYS A 67 -4.01 -13.34 5.38
CA LYS A 67 -2.95 -14.34 5.13
C LYS A 67 -2.60 -14.52 3.66
N LEU A 68 -3.47 -14.08 2.74
CA LEU A 68 -3.19 -14.13 1.30
C LEU A 68 -1.86 -13.44 0.97
N ILE A 69 -1.06 -14.06 0.11
CA ILE A 69 0.27 -13.57 -0.24
C ILE A 69 0.19 -12.53 -1.37
N LYS A 70 -0.61 -12.81 -2.40
CA LYS A 70 -0.68 -11.95 -3.58
C LYS A 70 -1.66 -10.80 -3.37
N LEU A 71 -1.27 -9.62 -3.83
CA LEU A 71 -2.12 -8.44 -3.78
C LEU A 71 -3.40 -8.63 -4.62
N SER A 72 -3.31 -9.24 -5.80
CA SER A 72 -4.47 -9.50 -6.66
C SER A 72 -5.53 -10.37 -5.99
N GLU A 73 -5.11 -11.37 -5.21
CA GLU A 73 -6.04 -12.24 -4.46
C GLU A 73 -6.72 -11.48 -3.32
N LYS A 74 -5.99 -10.54 -2.69
CA LYS A 74 -6.55 -9.65 -1.66
C LYS A 74 -7.54 -8.64 -2.26
N GLU A 75 -7.27 -8.12 -3.44
CA GLU A 75 -8.11 -7.12 -4.12
C GLU A 75 -9.52 -7.64 -4.42
N GLU A 76 -9.68 -8.96 -4.61
CA GLU A 76 -10.98 -9.60 -4.79
C GLU A 76 -11.78 -9.80 -3.49
N GLN A 77 -11.14 -9.65 -2.33
CA GLN A 77 -11.79 -9.83 -1.04
C GLN A 77 -12.66 -8.61 -0.67
N ILE A 78 -13.68 -8.86 0.14
CA ILE A 78 -14.62 -7.84 0.61
C ILE A 78 -14.29 -7.48 2.05
N GLY A 79 -14.51 -6.21 2.39
CA GLY A 79 -14.34 -5.69 3.73
C GLY A 79 -14.93 -4.31 3.86
N VAL A 80 -14.43 -3.58 4.85
CA VAL A 80 -14.90 -2.25 5.22
C VAL A 80 -13.73 -1.27 5.37
N CYS A 81 -13.93 -0.03 4.92
CA CYS A 81 -13.03 1.06 5.22
C CYS A 81 -13.09 1.40 6.70
N LEU A 82 -11.93 1.39 7.39
CA LEU A 82 -11.89 1.69 8.82
C LEU A 82 -12.19 3.15 9.16
N SER A 83 -12.03 4.07 8.20
CA SER A 83 -12.29 5.49 8.44
C SER A 83 -13.76 5.85 8.26
N CYS A 84 -14.39 5.49 7.13
CA CYS A 84 -15.75 5.93 6.79
C CYS A 84 -16.82 4.83 6.87
N GLY A 85 -16.44 3.56 7.07
CA GLY A 85 -17.38 2.45 7.14
C GLY A 85 -17.88 1.92 5.79
N LEU A 86 -17.33 2.38 4.65
CA LEU A 86 -17.75 1.89 3.33
C LEU A 86 -17.44 0.40 3.16
N ARG A 87 -18.47 -0.40 2.88
CA ARG A 87 -18.35 -1.83 2.51
C ARG A 87 -18.16 -1.99 1.02
N CYS A 88 -17.02 -2.54 0.60
CA CYS A 88 -16.73 -2.76 -0.82
C CYS A 88 -15.64 -3.83 -1.03
N LYS A 89 -15.33 -4.15 -2.29
CA LYS A 89 -14.16 -4.96 -2.64
C LYS A 89 -12.88 -4.17 -2.36
N ALA A 90 -11.86 -4.84 -1.86
CA ALA A 90 -10.56 -4.26 -1.54
C ALA A 90 -9.88 -3.56 -2.73
N GLY A 91 -9.98 -4.13 -3.94
CA GLY A 91 -9.45 -3.52 -5.16
C GLY A 91 -10.16 -2.24 -5.56
N TYR A 92 -11.49 -2.20 -5.40
CA TYR A 92 -12.26 -0.98 -5.59
C TYR A 92 -11.88 0.06 -4.52
N TRP A 93 -11.82 -0.35 -3.25
CA TRP A 93 -11.43 0.51 -2.14
C TRP A 93 -10.06 1.16 -2.40
N LEU A 94 -9.05 0.37 -2.79
CA LEU A 94 -7.72 0.87 -3.12
C LEU A 94 -7.76 1.92 -4.24
N ASN A 95 -8.29 1.55 -5.40
CA ASN A 95 -8.07 2.33 -6.62
C ASN A 95 -9.09 3.45 -6.83
N LYS A 96 -10.27 3.39 -6.21
CA LYS A 96 -11.36 4.37 -6.39
C LYS A 96 -11.67 5.17 -5.14
N HIS A 97 -11.57 4.55 -3.97
CA HIS A 97 -11.97 5.20 -2.72
C HIS A 97 -10.81 5.93 -2.03
N VAL A 98 -9.58 5.41 -2.08
CA VAL A 98 -8.46 5.99 -1.32
C VAL A 98 -7.30 6.52 -2.17
N LEU A 99 -7.00 5.90 -3.32
CA LEU A 99 -5.91 6.35 -4.20
C LEU A 99 -6.38 7.19 -5.39
N CYS A 100 -7.69 7.36 -5.59
CA CYS A 100 -8.18 8.22 -6.65
C CYS A 100 -8.10 9.69 -6.24
N ALA A 101 -7.46 10.53 -7.06
CA ALA A 101 -7.30 11.96 -6.80
C ALA A 101 -8.62 12.74 -6.99
N ASP A 102 -9.39 12.41 -8.03
CA ASP A 102 -10.54 13.22 -8.49
C ASP A 102 -11.85 12.41 -8.57
N CYS A 103 -12.01 11.38 -7.74
CA CYS A 103 -13.24 10.58 -7.72
C CYS A 103 -14.24 11.15 -6.71
N PRO A 104 -15.54 11.28 -7.06
CA PRO A 104 -16.59 11.65 -6.11
C PRO A 104 -16.78 10.59 -5.01
N GLU A 105 -16.34 9.36 -5.26
CA GLU A 105 -16.42 8.21 -4.35
C GLU A 105 -15.21 8.15 -3.38
N LYS A 106 -14.39 9.19 -3.29
CA LYS A 106 -13.26 9.26 -2.36
C LYS A 106 -13.75 9.19 -0.92
N CYS A 107 -12.94 8.61 -0.04
CA CYS A 107 -13.23 8.58 1.39
C CYS A 107 -13.49 10.00 1.92
N PRO A 108 -14.65 10.28 2.55
CA PRO A 108 -14.99 11.61 3.04
C PRO A 108 -14.13 12.08 4.22
N ILE A 109 -13.35 11.17 4.81
CA ILE A 109 -12.48 11.43 5.97
C ILE A 109 -11.00 11.61 5.53
N LEU A 110 -10.73 11.55 4.22
CA LEU A 110 -9.40 11.74 3.60
C LEU A 110 -9.36 12.94 2.65
#